data_AF-A0A964I1R4-F1
#
_entry.id   AF-A0A964I1R4-F1
#
_cell.length_a   1.000
_cell.length_b   1.000
_cell.length_c   1.000
_cell.angle_alpha   90.00
_cell.angle_beta   90.00
_cell.angle_gamma   90.00
#
_symmetry.space_group_name_H-M   'P 1'
#
loop_
_entity.id
_entity.type
_entity.pdbx_description
1 polymer ?
#
loop_
_entity_poly.entity_id
_entity_poly.type
_entity_poly.pdbx_seq_one_letter_code
_entity_poly.pdbx_strand_id
1 'polypeptide(L)'
;MRLLDMHRWLGVTALAFLLLQMAMLLLDPKVAFTVPQLLAAIRGCPGHHRFWVADPVSILGRMRTRLGKAGNTLFKRVHLLAYAAWPLATAHYVLAGTDSHTEWSLAILIAGGALMIFALLARGFIPAPAPQRPVRKDPVPIP
;
A
#
# COMPACT_ATOMS: atom_id res chain seq x y z
N MET A 1 -9.69 -8.26 16.16
CA MET A 1 -8.38 -8.17 15.47
C MET A 1 -7.81 -6.78 15.71
N ARG A 2 -6.51 -6.62 16.03
CA ARG A 2 -5.94 -5.27 16.20
C ARG A 2 -5.75 -4.62 14.82
N LEU A 3 -5.90 -3.30 14.74
CA LEU A 3 -5.74 -2.53 13.50
C LEU A 3 -4.40 -2.78 12.79
N LEU A 4 -3.33 -2.92 13.58
CA LEU A 4 -2.00 -3.19 13.06
C LEU A 4 -1.89 -4.57 12.41
N ASP A 5 -2.55 -5.58 12.98
CA ASP A 5 -2.54 -6.95 12.44
C ASP A 5 -3.35 -7.01 11.15
N MET A 6 -4.49 -6.31 11.10
CA MET A 6 -5.30 -6.19 9.88
C MET A 6 -4.54 -5.47 8.76
N HIS A 7 -3.84 -4.36 9.07
CA HIS A 7 -3.02 -3.66 8.09
C HIS A 7 -1.88 -4.53 7.53
N ARG A 8 -1.21 -5.30 8.39
CA ARG A 8 -0.17 -6.24 7.96
C ARG A 8 -0.73 -7.33 7.06
N TRP A 9 -1.88 -7.90 7.42
CA TRP A 9 -2.54 -8.92 6.61
C TRP A 9 -2.95 -8.36 5.24
N LEU A 10 -3.59 -7.19 5.20
CA LEU A 10 -3.91 -6.48 3.95
C LEU A 10 -2.69 -6.19 3.10
N GLY A 11 -1.57 -5.78 3.72
CA GLY A 11 -0.32 -5.53 3.00
C GLY A 11 0.26 -6.80 2.36
N VAL A 12 0.24 -7.94 3.08
CA VAL A 12 0.69 -9.23 2.54
C VAL A 12 -0.23 -9.70 1.40
N THR A 13 -1.54 -9.59 1.58
CA THR A 13 -2.53 -9.94 0.55
C THR A 13 -2.35 -9.07 -0.70
N ALA A 14 -2.14 -7.76 -0.55
CA ALA A 14 -1.86 -6.87 -1.67
C ALA A 14 -0.59 -7.25 -2.45
N LEU A 15 0.49 -7.59 -1.74
CA LEU A 15 1.72 -8.08 -2.37
C LEU A 15 1.51 -9.43 -3.07
N ALA A 16 0.70 -10.32 -2.50
CA ALA A 16 0.37 -11.60 -3.14
C ALA A 16 -0.42 -11.40 -4.45
N PHE A 17 -1.42 -10.52 -4.47
CA PHE A 17 -2.15 -10.17 -5.69
C PHE A 17 -1.27 -9.46 -6.72
N LEU A 18 -0.32 -8.63 -6.28
CA LEU A 18 0.65 -8.02 -7.17
C LEU A 18 1.52 -9.07 -7.86
N LEU A 19 2.02 -10.07 -7.12
CA LEU A 19 2.78 -11.17 -7.70
C LEU A 19 1.93 -12.03 -8.64
N LEU A 20 0.68 -12.30 -8.28
CA LEU A 20 -0.27 -13.01 -9.14
C LEU A 20 -0.53 -12.24 -10.44
N GLN A 21 -0.69 -10.92 -10.37
CA GLN A 21 -0.82 -10.06 -11.54
C GLN A 21 0.40 -10.15 -12.47
N MET A 22 1.61 -10.14 -11.91
CA MET A 22 2.84 -10.31 -12.70
C MET A 22 2.91 -11.70 -13.35
N ALA A 23 2.50 -12.75 -12.64
CA ALA A 23 2.42 -14.10 -13.20
C ALA A 23 1.38 -14.18 -14.34
N MET A 24 0.23 -13.52 -14.21
CA MET A 24 -0.75 -13.47 -15.30
C MET A 24 -0.23 -12.73 -16.53
N LEU A 25 0.58 -11.67 -16.37
CA LEU A 25 1.23 -10.99 -17.50
C LEU A 25 2.19 -11.90 -18.28
N LEU A 26 2.83 -12.86 -17.61
CA LEU A 26 3.67 -13.86 -18.27
C LEU A 26 2.85 -14.91 -19.03
N LEU A 27 1.61 -15.14 -18.61
CA LEU A 27 0.69 -16.09 -19.21
C LEU A 27 -0.21 -15.46 -20.29
N ASP A 28 -0.24 -14.13 -20.38
CA ASP A 28 -1.07 -13.40 -21.33
C ASP A 28 -0.43 -13.41 -22.74
N PRO A 29 -1.03 -14.13 -23.70
CA PRO A 29 -0.50 -14.19 -25.06
C PRO A 29 -0.67 -12.87 -25.83
N LYS A 30 -1.54 -11.96 -25.38
CA LYS A 30 -1.79 -10.65 -26.05
C LYS A 30 -0.70 -9.64 -25.75
N VAL A 31 -0.08 -9.73 -24.59
CA VAL A 31 0.92 -8.78 -24.10
C VAL A 31 2.16 -9.58 -23.74
N ALA A 32 2.87 -10.10 -24.76
CA ALA A 32 3.99 -11.03 -24.63
C ALA A 32 5.16 -10.45 -23.83
N PHE A 33 5.04 -10.43 -22.51
CA PHE A 33 6.07 -10.00 -21.58
C PHE A 33 7.04 -11.15 -21.35
N THR A 34 8.32 -10.89 -21.62
CA THR A 34 9.40 -11.84 -21.31
C THR A 34 9.89 -11.65 -19.88
N VAL A 35 10.39 -12.73 -19.25
CA VAL A 35 10.98 -12.68 -17.90
C VAL A 35 12.04 -11.57 -17.75
N PRO A 36 12.95 -11.34 -18.73
CA PRO A 36 13.90 -10.23 -18.67
C PRO A 36 13.25 -8.84 -18.68
N GLN A 37 12.17 -8.64 -19.43
CA GLN A 37 11.43 -7.36 -19.42
C GLN A 37 10.73 -7.12 -18.08
N LEU A 38 10.20 -8.18 -17.47
CA LEU A 38 9.62 -8.11 -16.13
C LEU A 38 10.70 -7.74 -15.09
N LEU A 39 11.87 -8.39 -15.15
CA LEU A 39 13.01 -8.05 -14.29
C LEU A 39 13.54 -6.62 -14.53
N ALA A 40 13.57 -6.16 -15.78
CA ALA A 40 13.97 -4.79 -16.11
C ALA A 40 12.97 -3.75 -15.54
N ALA A 41 11.68 -4.07 -15.52
CA ALA A 41 10.66 -3.24 -14.89
C ALA A 41 10.83 -3.15 -13.37
N ILE A 42 11.18 -4.26 -12.71
CA ILE A 42 11.47 -4.29 -11.27
C ILE A 42 12.75 -3.52 -10.94
N ARG A 43 13.77 -3.58 -11.81
CA ARG A 43 15.08 -2.94 -11.61
C ARG A 43 15.09 -1.43 -11.90
N GLY A 44 13.95 -0.83 -12.26
CA GLY A 44 13.84 0.61 -12.46
C GLY A 44 14.53 1.12 -13.73
N CYS A 45 14.61 0.32 -14.80
CA CYS A 45 15.12 0.81 -16.08
C CYS A 45 14.25 1.99 -16.59
N PRO A 46 14.85 3.02 -17.25
CA PRO A 46 14.17 4.27 -17.61
C PRO A 46 12.94 4.17 -18.54
N GLY A 47 12.58 2.97 -19.02
CA GLY A 47 11.40 2.74 -19.88
C GLY A 47 10.17 2.17 -19.17
N HIS A 48 10.29 1.69 -17.92
CA HIS A 48 9.22 0.94 -17.24
C HIS A 48 8.80 1.65 -15.94
N HIS A 49 7.96 2.67 -16.10
CA HIS A 49 7.53 3.62 -15.06
C HIS A 49 6.47 3.07 -14.07
N ARG A 50 6.18 1.77 -14.04
CA ARG A 50 4.95 1.23 -13.42
C ARG A 50 5.08 0.60 -12.03
N PHE A 51 6.29 0.43 -11.49
CA PHE A 51 6.51 -0.36 -10.25
C PHE A 51 7.02 0.42 -9.02
N TRP A 52 6.89 1.75 -8.99
CA TRP A 52 7.79 2.60 -8.20
C TRP A 52 7.43 2.79 -6.71
N VAL A 53 6.23 2.42 -6.25
CA VAL A 53 5.73 2.92 -4.95
C VAL A 53 5.62 1.85 -3.85
N ALA A 54 5.30 0.59 -4.18
CA ALA A 54 4.98 -0.43 -3.16
C ALA A 54 6.21 -1.13 -2.55
N ASP A 55 7.24 -1.40 -3.36
CA ASP A 55 8.45 -2.11 -2.92
C ASP A 55 9.34 -1.34 -1.93
N PRO A 56 9.63 -0.04 -2.11
CA PRO A 56 10.49 0.68 -1.18
C PRO A 56 9.89 0.77 0.23
N VAL A 57 8.56 0.88 0.35
CA VAL A 57 7.85 0.97 1.65
C VAL A 57 8.06 -0.31 2.47
N SER A 58 7.98 -1.48 1.82
CA SER A 58 8.13 -2.79 2.47
C SER A 58 9.56 -3.05 2.93
N ILE A 59 10.55 -2.64 2.13
CA ILE A 59 11.98 -2.77 2.44
C ILE A 59 12.37 -1.81 3.58
N LEU A 60 12.00 -0.53 3.47
CA LEU A 60 12.28 0.45 4.53
C LEU A 60 11.59 0.10 5.85
N GLY A 61 10.40 -0.52 5.81
CA GLY A 61 9.71 -1.02 6.99
C GLY A 61 10.52 -2.04 7.80
N ARG A 62 11.28 -2.90 7.12
CA ARG A 62 12.18 -3.88 7.77
C ARG A 62 13.49 -3.23 8.24
N MET A 63 14.00 -2.24 7.51
CA MET A 63 15.23 -1.53 7.86
C MET A 63 15.04 -0.50 8.99
N ARG A 64 13.81 -0.06 9.26
CA ARG A 64 13.53 0.99 10.26
C ARG A 64 14.06 0.68 11.65
N THR A 65 14.09 -0.60 12.05
CA THR A 65 14.55 -1.03 13.38
C THR A 65 16.07 -0.93 13.52
N ARG A 66 16.81 -0.95 12.40
CA ARG A 66 18.28 -0.86 12.37
C ARG A 66 18.79 0.58 12.28
N LEU A 67 17.97 1.53 11.82
CA LEU A 67 18.37 2.90 11.51
C LEU A 67 17.96 3.95 12.57
N GLY A 68 17.44 3.51 13.72
CA GLY A 68 17.07 4.39 14.83
C GLY A 68 16.04 5.46 14.46
N LYS A 69 16.16 6.66 15.06
CA LYS A 69 15.21 7.77 14.85
C LYS A 69 15.15 8.25 13.39
N ALA A 70 16.30 8.31 12.72
CA ALA A 70 16.38 8.70 11.30
C ALA A 70 15.62 7.71 10.40
N GLY A 71 15.77 6.41 10.66
CA GLY A 71 15.02 5.36 9.97
C GLY A 71 13.51 5.47 10.14
N ASN A 72 13.05 5.82 11.35
CA ASN A 72 11.63 6.00 11.62
C ASN A 72 11.04 7.22 10.87
N THR A 73 11.79 8.32 10.80
CA THR A 73 11.38 9.52 10.04
C THR A 73 11.31 9.22 8.54
N LEU A 74 12.33 8.53 8.00
CA LEU A 74 12.34 8.14 6.60
C LEU A 74 11.22 7.15 6.28
N PHE A 75 11.00 6.16 7.14
CA PHE A 75 9.89 5.21 7.01
C PHE A 75 8.54 5.95 6.95
N LYS A 76 8.29 6.92 7.83
CA LYS A 76 7.04 7.71 7.79
C LYS A 76 6.87 8.46 6.46
N ARG A 77 7.94 9.08 5.96
CA ARG A 77 7.91 9.82 4.67
C ARG A 77 7.63 8.88 3.50
N VAL A 78 8.32 7.76 3.41
CA VAL A 78 8.12 6.78 2.32
C VAL A 78 6.76 6.10 2.45
N HIS A 79 6.31 5.78 3.67
CA HIS A 79 4.99 5.21 3.91
C HIS A 79 3.86 6.16 3.51
N LEU A 80 4.06 7.48 3.61
CA LEU A 80 3.09 8.45 3.10
C LEU A 80 2.94 8.35 1.57
N LEU A 81 4.02 8.06 0.83
CA LEU A 81 3.93 7.83 -0.62
C LEU A 81 3.07 6.61 -0.95
N ALA A 82 2.95 5.64 -0.04
CA ALA A 82 2.06 4.50 -0.24
C ALA A 82 0.58 4.90 -0.39
N TYR A 83 0.16 6.05 0.15
CA TYR A 83 -1.19 6.58 -0.10
C TYR A 83 -1.41 6.94 -1.57
N ALA A 84 -0.36 7.38 -2.27
CA ALA A 84 -0.43 7.65 -3.71
C ALA A 84 -0.43 6.37 -4.55
N ALA A 85 -0.09 5.21 -3.98
CA ALA A 85 -0.10 3.94 -4.71
C ALA A 85 -1.50 3.58 -5.21
N TRP A 86 -2.55 3.87 -4.43
CA TRP A 86 -3.93 3.57 -4.81
C TRP A 86 -4.39 4.34 -6.07
N PRO A 87 -4.36 5.69 -6.11
CA PRO A 87 -4.78 6.41 -7.31
C PRO A 87 -3.89 6.12 -8.51
N LEU A 88 -2.59 5.87 -8.31
CA LEU A 88 -1.68 5.49 -9.39
C LEU A 88 -2.00 4.10 -9.96
N ALA A 89 -2.32 3.12 -9.11
CA ALA A 89 -2.72 1.79 -9.55
C ALA A 89 -4.06 1.82 -10.30
N THR A 90 -5.02 2.62 -9.82
CA THR A 90 -6.29 2.83 -10.52
C THR A 90 -6.08 3.51 -11.87
N ALA A 91 -5.27 4.57 -11.94
CA ALA A 91 -4.93 5.22 -13.19
C ALA A 91 -4.23 4.26 -14.16
N HIS A 92 -3.29 3.45 -13.66
CA HIS A 92 -2.62 2.42 -14.46
C HIS A 92 -3.61 1.42 -15.06
N TYR A 93 -4.57 0.94 -14.26
CA TYR A 93 -5.62 0.05 -14.72
C TYR A 93 -6.48 0.69 -15.83
N VAL A 94 -6.99 1.90 -15.60
CA VAL A 94 -7.83 2.61 -16.57
C VAL A 94 -7.09 2.82 -17.89
N LEU A 95 -5.81 3.21 -17.82
CA LEU A 95 -4.96 3.47 -18.99
C LEU A 95 -4.42 2.21 -19.67
N ALA A 96 -4.55 1.02 -19.07
CA ALA A 96 -4.05 -0.23 -19.66
C ALA A 96 -4.85 -0.66 -20.90
N GLY A 97 -6.12 -0.27 -21.00
CA GLY A 97 -6.92 -0.24 -22.23
C GLY A 97 -7.45 -1.58 -22.76
N THR A 98 -6.86 -2.72 -22.43
CA THR A 98 -7.26 -4.02 -23.00
C THR A 98 -8.66 -4.47 -22.55
N ASP A 99 -8.98 -4.33 -21.26
CA ASP A 99 -10.28 -4.72 -20.70
C ASP A 99 -10.87 -3.68 -19.72
N SER A 100 -10.19 -2.54 -19.53
CA SER A 100 -10.48 -1.55 -18.48
C SER A 100 -11.85 -0.86 -18.59
N HIS A 101 -12.49 -0.95 -19.76
CA HIS A 101 -13.78 -0.34 -20.06
C HIS A 101 -14.90 -1.35 -20.29
N THR A 102 -14.64 -2.64 -20.10
CA THR A 102 -15.68 -3.67 -20.18
C THR A 102 -16.62 -3.57 -18.98
N GLU A 103 -17.89 -3.92 -19.15
CA GLU A 103 -18.92 -3.71 -18.10
C GLU A 103 -18.58 -4.45 -16.80
N TRP A 104 -18.10 -5.70 -16.89
CA TRP A 104 -17.72 -6.50 -15.73
C TRP A 104 -16.52 -5.89 -14.99
N SER A 105 -15.56 -5.34 -15.73
CA SER A 105 -14.38 -4.65 -15.20
C SER A 105 -14.78 -3.40 -14.41
N LEU A 106 -15.62 -2.56 -15.01
CA LEU A 106 -16.13 -1.35 -14.39
C LEU A 106 -16.98 -1.68 -13.17
N ALA A 107 -17.80 -2.74 -13.23
CA ALA A 107 -18.60 -3.20 -12.09
C ALA A 107 -17.70 -3.58 -10.90
N ILE A 108 -16.61 -4.32 -11.12
CA ILE A 108 -15.65 -4.67 -10.06
C ILE A 108 -14.96 -3.41 -9.51
N LEU A 109 -14.50 -2.51 -10.39
CA LEU A 109 -13.81 -1.28 -9.97
C LEU A 109 -14.72 -0.38 -9.13
N ILE A 110 -15.97 -0.16 -9.58
CA ILE A 110 -16.97 0.66 -8.90
C ILE A 110 -17.37 0.00 -7.58
N ALA A 111 -17.72 -1.30 -7.59
CA ALA A 111 -18.13 -2.00 -6.38
C ALA A 111 -17.03 -2.03 -5.31
N GLY A 112 -15.78 -2.32 -5.71
CA GLY A 112 -14.63 -2.31 -4.81
C GLY A 112 -14.33 -0.91 -4.26
N GLY A 113 -14.36 0.11 -5.11
CA GLY A 113 -14.17 1.51 -4.71
C GLY A 113 -15.27 2.00 -3.76
N ALA A 114 -16.54 1.69 -4.07
CA ALA A 114 -17.68 2.02 -3.24
C ALA A 114 -17.61 1.34 -1.87
N LEU A 115 -17.24 0.06 -1.82
CA LEU A 115 -17.07 -0.67 -0.55
C LEU A 115 -15.96 -0.05 0.31
N MET A 116 -14.84 0.35 -0.31
CA MET A 116 -13.74 1.03 0.38
C MET A 116 -14.21 2.37 0.97
N ILE A 117 -14.86 3.21 0.17
CA ILE A 117 -15.39 4.50 0.61
C ILE A 117 -16.41 4.31 1.73
N PHE A 118 -17.35 3.37 1.55
CA PHE A 118 -18.36 3.05 2.56
C PHE A 118 -17.71 2.57 3.86
N ALA A 119 -16.70 1.70 3.80
CA ALA A 119 -15.98 1.24 4.99
C ALA A 119 -15.24 2.40 5.70
N LEU A 120 -14.67 3.34 4.95
CA LEU A 120 -14.04 4.54 5.52
C LEU A 120 -15.06 5.46 6.20
N LEU A 121 -16.22 5.68 5.56
CA LEU A 121 -17.31 6.49 6.11
C LEU A 121 -17.95 5.83 7.34
N ALA A 122 -18.28 4.54 7.27
CA ALA A 122 -18.92 3.78 8.34
C ALA A 122 -18.01 3.66 9.58
N ARG A 123 -16.70 3.60 9.38
CA ARG A 123 -15.73 3.64 10.49
C ARG A 123 -15.68 5.00 11.20
N GLY A 124 -16.11 6.07 10.52
CA GLY A 124 -15.99 7.45 10.98
C GLY A 124 -14.54 7.95 10.98
N PHE A 125 -14.34 9.26 10.83
CA PHE A 125 -13.05 9.90 11.11
C PHE A 125 -12.81 9.89 12.62
N ILE A 126 -12.45 8.75 13.20
CA ILE A 126 -12.10 8.66 14.62
C ILE A 126 -10.81 9.46 14.82
N PRO A 127 -10.84 10.60 15.53
CA PRO A 127 -9.63 11.34 15.84
C PRO A 127 -8.71 10.45 16.66
N ALA A 128 -7.39 10.51 16.41
CA ALA A 128 -6.43 9.76 17.21
C ALA A 128 -6.68 10.06 18.70
N PRO A 129 -6.73 9.03 19.59
CA PRO A 129 -6.90 9.26 21.01
C PRO A 129 -5.87 10.29 21.50
N ALA A 130 -6.34 11.33 22.18
CA ALA A 130 -5.46 12.37 22.70
C ALA A 130 -4.34 11.73 23.54
N PRO A 131 -3.07 12.19 23.43
CA PRO A 131 -1.99 11.65 24.24
C PRO A 131 -2.36 11.74 25.72
N GLN A 132 -2.56 10.60 26.37
CA GLN A 132 -2.75 10.56 27.82
C GLN A 132 -1.40 10.89 28.45
N ARG A 133 -1.23 12.14 28.87
CA ARG A 133 -0.09 12.53 29.70
C ARG A 133 -0.24 11.79 31.03
N PRO A 134 0.72 10.97 31.47
CA PRO A 134 0.63 10.31 32.76
C PRO A 134 0.46 11.39 33.82
N VAL A 135 -0.61 11.30 34.61
CA VAL A 135 -0.84 12.16 35.77
C VAL A 135 0.37 11.98 36.67
N ARG A 136 1.15 13.05 36.85
CA ARG A 136 2.24 13.08 37.81
C ARG A 136 1.60 12.79 39.16
N LYS A 137 1.90 11.62 39.75
CA LYS A 137 1.55 11.38 41.15
C LYS A 137 2.36 12.37 41.97
N ASP A 138 1.68 13.29 42.63
CA ASP A 138 2.34 14.21 43.54
C ASP A 138 3.00 13.39 44.67
N PRO A 139 4.17 13.82 45.17
CA PRO A 139 4.82 13.13 46.27
C PRO A 139 3.90 13.10 47.48
N VAL A 140 3.72 11.91 48.06
CA VAL A 140 3.03 11.74 49.35
C VAL A 140 3.86 12.48 50.41
N PRO A 141 3.26 13.40 51.19
CA PRO A 141 3.96 14.02 52.32
C PRO A 141 4.35 12.93 53.32
N ILE A 142 5.65 12.84 53.61
CA ILE A 142 6.19 11.94 54.64
C ILE A 142 5.94 12.63 55.99
N PRO A 143 5.34 11.95 56.99
CA PRO A 143 5.07 12.53 58.31
C PRO A 143 6.34 12.81 59.11
#